data_AF-A0AAU8DJB0-F1
#
_entry.id   AF-A0AAU8DJB0-F1
#
_cell.length_a   1.000
_cell.length_b   1.000
_cell.length_c   1.000
_cell.angle_alpha   90.00
_cell.angle_beta   90.00
_cell.angle_gamma   90.00
#
_symmetry.space_group_name_H-M   'P 1'
#
loop_
_entity.id
_entity.type
_entity.pdbx_description
1 polymer ?
#
loop_
_entity_poly.entity_id
_entity_poly.type
_entity_poly.pdbx_seq_one_letter_code
_entity_poly.pdbx_strand_id
1 'polypeptide(L)'
;MDINLVVLDGERIERVGRILLVLIAKHRRARRSLEAAVNENGGGRSLPADSAIAAEREARHALLAFSATTMVDVAAKAAYVRTLLVDGASGLDENDWEMLLQSFSWE
;
A
#
# COMPACT_ATOMS: atom_id res chain seq x y z
N MET A 1 8.23 5.75 -24.76
CA MET A 1 7.18 5.53 -23.73
C MET A 1 7.67 6.26 -22.51
N ASP A 2 7.23 7.52 -22.36
CA ASP A 2 7.98 8.52 -21.60
C ASP A 2 7.72 8.41 -20.10
N ILE A 3 8.71 7.85 -19.41
CA ILE A 3 8.89 8.02 -17.97
C ILE A 3 9.72 9.29 -17.82
N ASN A 4 9.10 10.40 -17.42
CA ASN A 4 9.83 11.63 -17.14
C ASN A 4 10.78 11.40 -15.94
N LEU A 5 12.03 11.08 -16.25
CA LEU A 5 13.17 11.12 -15.35
C LEU A 5 13.48 12.58 -15.06
N VAL A 6 13.09 13.06 -13.87
CA VAL A 6 13.68 14.28 -13.32
C VAL A 6 14.99 13.88 -12.65
N VAL A 7 16.09 14.28 -13.29
CA VAL A 7 17.46 14.18 -12.79
C VAL A 7 17.68 15.30 -11.78
N LEU A 8 18.04 14.95 -10.55
CA LEU A 8 18.71 15.84 -9.61
C LEU A 8 20.00 15.14 -9.19
N ASP A 9 21.13 15.75 -9.57
CA ASP A 9 22.48 15.51 -9.05
C ASP A 9 23.06 14.08 -9.03
N GLY A 10 22.80 13.29 -10.08
CA GLY A 10 23.74 12.23 -10.47
C GLY A 10 23.93 11.06 -9.49
N GLU A 11 23.19 10.97 -8.38
CA GLU A 11 23.31 9.88 -7.42
C GLU A 11 22.20 8.84 -7.56
N ARG A 12 22.63 7.61 -7.81
CA ARG A 12 21.80 6.44 -8.15
C ARG A 12 21.16 5.78 -6.92
N ILE A 13 20.82 6.56 -5.89
CA ILE A 13 20.50 6.05 -4.53
C ILE A 13 19.02 6.24 -4.11
N GLU A 14 18.19 7.03 -4.79
CA GLU A 14 16.86 7.43 -4.25
C GLU A 14 15.60 6.69 -4.78
N ARG A 15 15.72 5.69 -5.65
CA ARG A 15 14.55 5.18 -6.40
C ARG A 15 13.63 4.24 -5.62
N VAL A 16 14.16 3.48 -4.66
CA VAL A 16 13.42 2.39 -3.97
C VAL A 16 12.49 2.94 -2.88
N GLY A 17 12.98 3.86 -2.04
CA GLY A 17 12.14 4.54 -1.04
C GLY A 17 10.98 5.34 -1.65
N ARG A 18 11.13 5.85 -2.88
CA ARG A 18 10.03 6.51 -3.61
C ARG A 18 8.95 5.53 -4.05
N ILE A 19 9.29 4.28 -4.41
CA ILE A 19 8.30 3.28 -4.83
C ILE A 19 7.40 2.90 -3.66
N LEU A 20 7.97 2.63 -2.48
CA LEU A 20 7.17 2.29 -1.30
C LEU A 20 6.22 3.42 -0.91
N LEU A 21 6.69 4.67 -0.95
CA LEU A 21 5.84 5.85 -0.70
C LEU A 21 4.69 5.96 -1.71
N VAL A 22 4.96 5.66 -3.00
CA VAL A 22 3.92 5.62 -4.04
C VAL A 22 2.90 4.51 -3.76
N LEU A 23 3.34 3.32 -3.33
CA LEU A 23 2.46 2.22 -2.96
C LEU A 23 1.57 2.58 -1.76
N ILE A 24 2.13 3.22 -0.73
CA ILE A 24 1.36 3.71 0.43
C ILE A 24 0.30 4.73 -0.02
N ALA A 25 0.66 5.67 -0.90
CA ALA A 25 -0.28 6.66 -1.42
C ALA A 25 -1.40 6.02 -2.26
N LYS A 26 -1.07 5.02 -3.10
CA LYS A 26 -2.03 4.26 -3.90
C LYS A 26 -3.02 3.53 -3.00
N HIS A 27 -2.53 2.84 -1.97
CA HIS A 27 -3.37 2.14 -1.00
C HIS A 27 -4.31 3.11 -0.26
N ARG A 28 -3.80 4.21 0.29
CA ARG A 28 -4.63 5.23 0.97
C ARG A 28 -5.71 5.83 0.07
N ARG A 29 -5.43 5.97 -1.23
CA ARG A 29 -6.43 6.43 -2.20
C ARG A 29 -7.51 5.37 -2.42
N ALA A 30 -7.10 4.13 -2.68
CA ALA A 30 -8.03 3.02 -2.87
C ALA A 30 -8.92 2.80 -1.63
N ARG A 31 -8.33 2.90 -0.43
CA ARG A 31 -9.05 2.80 0.83
C ARG A 31 -10.14 3.87 0.99
N ARG A 32 -9.80 5.14 0.73
CA ARG A 32 -10.79 6.24 0.75
C ARG A 32 -11.90 6.05 -0.29
N SER A 33 -11.54 5.58 -1.48
CA SER A 33 -12.53 5.27 -2.53
C SER A 33 -13.46 4.12 -2.11
N LEU A 34 -12.93 3.09 -1.44
CA LEU A 34 -13.73 2.00 -0.88
C LEU A 34 -14.67 2.49 0.23
N GLU A 35 -14.16 3.30 1.16
CA GLU A 35 -14.97 3.88 2.24
C GLU A 35 -16.08 4.78 1.69
N ALA A 36 -15.79 5.60 0.69
CA ALA A 36 -16.81 6.39 0.00
C ALA A 36 -17.87 5.50 -0.67
N ALA A 37 -17.44 4.47 -1.41
CA ALA A 37 -18.36 3.54 -2.07
C ALA A 37 -19.23 2.73 -1.08
N VAL A 38 -18.71 2.43 0.11
CA VAL A 38 -19.47 1.77 1.18
C VAL A 38 -20.48 2.73 1.82
N ASN A 39 -20.06 3.96 2.10
CA ASN A 39 -20.91 4.99 2.73
C ASN A 39 -22.02 5.48 1.80
N GLU A 40 -21.76 5.61 0.49
CA GLU A 40 -22.74 6.05 -0.50
C GLU A 40 -23.84 5.00 -0.78
N ASN A 41 -23.57 3.71 -0.53
CA ASN A 41 -24.46 2.60 -0.92
C ASN A 41 -25.24 1.95 0.24
N GLY A 42 -25.19 2.48 1.47
CA GLY A 42 -26.00 1.97 2.58
C GLY A 42 -25.90 0.45 2.82
N GLY A 43 -24.73 -0.15 2.55
CA GLY A 43 -24.48 -1.58 2.75
C GLY A 43 -24.90 -2.53 1.62
N GLY A 44 -25.46 -2.04 0.51
CA GLY A 44 -25.77 -2.85 -0.67
C GLY A 44 -24.56 -3.00 -1.59
N ARG A 45 -24.11 -4.24 -1.84
CA ARG A 45 -23.05 -4.52 -2.84
C ARG A 45 -23.54 -4.13 -4.24
N SER A 46 -23.01 -3.04 -4.78
CA SER A 46 -23.15 -2.64 -6.18
C SER A 46 -21.81 -2.82 -6.91
N LEU A 47 -21.82 -2.98 -8.24
CA LEU A 47 -20.61 -3.09 -9.09
C LEU A 47 -19.50 -2.04 -8.78
N PRO A 48 -19.81 -0.77 -8.45
CA PRO A 48 -18.83 0.20 -7.95
C PRO A 48 -18.09 -0.25 -6.68
N ALA A 49 -18.77 -0.89 -5.73
CA ALA A 49 -18.18 -1.39 -4.49
C ALA A 49 -17.22 -2.56 -4.75
N ASP A 50 -17.57 -3.49 -5.64
CA ASP A 50 -16.70 -4.63 -5.99
C ASP A 50 -15.40 -4.17 -6.66
N SER A 51 -15.49 -3.17 -7.56
CA SER A 51 -14.29 -2.59 -8.19
C SER A 51 -13.40 -1.84 -7.18
N ALA A 52 -14.00 -1.15 -6.20
CA ALA A 52 -13.26 -0.49 -5.14
C ALA A 52 -12.59 -1.49 -4.19
N ILE A 53 -13.26 -2.61 -3.87
CA ILE A 53 -12.69 -3.71 -3.08
C ILE A 53 -11.49 -4.31 -3.81
N ALA A 54 -11.62 -4.61 -5.11
CA ALA A 54 -10.53 -5.18 -5.90
C ALA A 54 -9.32 -4.23 -5.98
N ALA A 55 -9.56 -2.93 -6.21
CA ALA A 55 -8.50 -1.93 -6.26
C ALA A 55 -7.78 -1.75 -4.91
N GLU A 56 -8.53 -1.79 -3.79
CA GLU A 56 -7.94 -1.76 -2.45
C GLU A 56 -7.09 -2.99 -2.20
N ARG A 57 -7.61 -4.18 -2.53
CA ARG A 57 -6.89 -5.46 -2.36
C ARG A 57 -5.60 -5.51 -3.18
N GLU A 58 -5.63 -5.07 -4.44
CA GLU A 58 -4.45 -5.01 -5.30
C GLU A 58 -3.38 -4.06 -4.73
N ALA A 59 -3.80 -2.86 -4.32
CA ALA A 59 -2.89 -1.86 -3.77
C ALA A 59 -2.28 -2.33 -2.43
N ARG A 60 -3.08 -3.01 -1.60
CA ARG A 60 -2.65 -3.60 -0.34
C ARG A 60 -1.63 -4.71 -0.59
N HIS A 61 -1.96 -5.66 -1.45
CA HIS A 61 -1.07 -6.76 -1.80
C HIS A 61 0.29 -6.26 -2.32
N ALA A 62 0.29 -5.30 -3.25
CA ALA A 62 1.52 -4.72 -3.79
C ALA A 62 2.40 -4.06 -2.71
N LEU A 63 1.77 -3.39 -1.74
CA LEU A 63 2.47 -2.77 -0.61
C LEU A 63 3.05 -3.82 0.35
N LEU A 64 2.27 -4.84 0.69
CA LEU A 64 2.70 -5.90 1.61
C LEU A 64 3.83 -6.72 0.99
N ALA A 65 3.73 -7.07 -0.29
CA ALA A 65 4.74 -7.85 -1.03
C ALA A 65 6.02 -7.06 -1.37
N PHE A 66 6.03 -5.72 -1.25
CA PHE A 66 7.22 -4.93 -1.55
C PHE A 66 8.37 -5.31 -0.60
N SER A 67 9.47 -5.86 -1.10
CA SER A 67 10.61 -6.22 -0.24
C SER A 67 11.26 -4.98 0.37
N ALA A 68 11.37 -4.95 1.69
CA ALA A 68 12.02 -3.87 2.42
C ALA A 68 13.55 -4.06 2.36
N THR A 69 14.18 -3.39 1.40
CA THR A 69 15.63 -3.53 1.14
C THR A 69 16.47 -2.44 1.82
N THR A 70 15.84 -1.54 2.56
CA THR A 70 16.54 -0.47 3.29
C THR A 70 15.88 -0.23 4.64
N MET A 71 16.61 0.37 5.58
CA MET A 71 16.04 0.79 6.87
C MET A 71 14.91 1.82 6.69
N VAL A 72 14.96 2.62 5.62
CA VAL A 72 13.89 3.56 5.26
C VAL A 72 12.62 2.80 4.88
N ASP A 73 12.74 1.72 4.11
CA ASP A 73 11.60 0.88 3.75
C ASP A 73 11.00 0.21 4.98
N VAL A 74 11.85 -0.27 5.89
CA VAL A 74 11.42 -0.85 7.17
C VAL A 74 10.64 0.16 7.99
N ALA A 75 11.17 1.38 8.15
CA ALA A 75 10.50 2.44 8.89
C ALA A 75 9.16 2.85 8.26
N ALA A 76 9.11 2.96 6.93
CA ALA A 76 7.88 3.31 6.21
C ALA A 76 6.80 2.22 6.33
N LYS A 77 7.18 0.94 6.22
CA LYS A 77 6.24 -0.18 6.46
C LYS A 77 5.78 -0.23 7.92
N ALA A 78 6.68 -0.04 8.89
CA ALA A 78 6.30 0.00 10.31
C ALA A 78 5.31 1.14 10.60
N ALA A 79 5.53 2.33 10.03
CA ALA A 79 4.60 3.46 10.14
C ALA A 79 3.25 3.16 9.50
N TYR A 80 3.23 2.47 8.36
CA TYR A 80 2.01 2.01 7.71
C TYR A 80 1.24 1.00 8.58
N VAL A 81 1.91 -0.01 9.13
CA VAL A 81 1.32 -1.00 10.03
C VAL A 81 0.73 -0.34 11.27
N ARG A 82 1.45 0.61 11.87
CA ARG A 82 0.92 1.40 12.99
C ARG A 82 -0.38 2.11 12.62
N THR A 83 -0.47 2.67 11.42
CA THR A 83 -1.68 3.34 10.93
C THR A 83 -2.85 2.35 10.86
N LEU A 84 -2.63 1.16 10.28
CA LEU A 84 -3.66 0.11 10.21
C LEU A 84 -4.17 -0.34 11.58
N LEU A 85 -3.27 -0.47 12.55
CA LEU A 85 -3.61 -0.91 13.91
C LEU A 85 -4.34 0.19 14.70
N VAL A 86 -3.93 1.45 14.56
CA VAL A 86 -4.54 2.59 15.27
C VAL A 86 -5.93 2.89 14.73
N ASP A 87 -6.12 2.81 13.41
CA ASP A 87 -7.41 3.15 12.79
C ASP A 87 -8.45 2.03 12.92
N GLY A 88 -8.13 0.94 13.65
CA GLY A 88 -9.01 -0.25 13.81
C GLY A 88 -9.28 -0.97 12.48
N ALA A 89 -8.58 -0.57 11.43
CA ALA A 89 -8.84 -0.93 10.05
C ALA A 89 -7.88 -2.02 9.59
N SER A 90 -7.59 -3.01 10.44
CA SER A 90 -6.55 -3.96 10.08
C SER A 90 -6.92 -4.61 8.75
N GLY A 91 -8.13 -5.15 8.57
CA GLY A 91 -8.58 -5.70 7.27
C GLY A 91 -7.63 -6.75 6.65
N LEU A 92 -6.55 -7.05 7.37
CA LEU A 92 -5.45 -7.93 7.08
C LEU A 92 -5.85 -9.26 7.70
N ASP A 93 -5.98 -10.25 6.84
CA ASP A 93 -6.06 -11.62 7.28
C ASP A 93 -4.66 -12.14 7.64
N GLU A 94 -4.60 -13.40 8.07
CA GLU A 94 -3.34 -14.06 8.45
C GLU A 94 -2.33 -14.08 7.30
N ASN A 95 -2.78 -14.25 6.04
CA ASN A 95 -1.90 -14.26 4.87
C ASN A 95 -1.30 -12.89 4.60
N ASP A 96 -2.08 -11.82 4.79
CA ASP A 96 -1.59 -10.45 4.68
C ASP A 96 -0.50 -10.16 5.74
N TRP A 97 -0.67 -10.67 6.96
CA TRP A 97 0.36 -10.57 8.00
C TRP A 97 1.62 -11.38 7.66
N GLU A 98 1.47 -12.60 7.18
CA GLU A 98 2.61 -13.43 6.77
C GLU A 98 3.39 -12.77 5.62
N MET A 99 2.69 -12.25 4.61
CA MET A 99 3.29 -11.54 3.49
C MET A 99 4.07 -10.31 3.94
N LEU A 100 3.52 -9.55 4.88
CA LEU A 100 4.20 -8.42 5.48
C LEU A 100 5.50 -8.87 6.17
N LEU A 101 5.44 -9.94 6.97
CA LEU A 101 6.61 -10.47 7.68
C LEU A 101 7.69 -10.96 6.71
N GLN A 102 7.29 -11.71 5.68
CA GLN A 102 8.20 -12.17 4.61
C GLN A 102 8.83 -11.00 3.84
N SER A 103 8.14 -9.86 3.73
CA SER A 103 8.71 -8.68 3.07
C SER A 103 9.87 -8.03 3.84
N PHE A 104 10.03 -8.35 5.13
CA PHE A 104 11.15 -7.90 5.96
C PHE A 104 12.29 -8.91 6.03
N SER A 105 12.05 -10.19 5.70
CA SER A 105 13.12 -11.19 5.64
C SER A 105 13.98 -10.95 4.40
N TRP A 106 15.28 -10.83 4.64
CA TRP A 106 16.29 -10.89 3.61
C TRP A 106 16.72 -12.34 3.46
N GLU A 107 16.48 -12.92 2.28
CA GLU A 107 17.24 -14.08 1.80
C GLU A 107 18.41 -13.61 0.93
#